data_AF-A0A7S0CAM7-F1
#
_entry.id   AF-A0A7S0CAM7-F1
#
_cell.length_a   1.000
_cell.length_b   1.000
_cell.length_c   1.000
_cell.angle_alpha   90.00
_cell.angle_beta   90.00
_cell.angle_gamma   90.00
#
_symmetry.space_group_name_H-M   'P 1'
#
loop_
_entity.id
_entity.type
_entity.pdbx_description
1 polymer ?
#
loop_
_entity_poly.entity_id
_entity_poly.type
_entity_poly.pdbx_seq_one_letter_code
_entity_poly.pdbx_strand_id
1 'polypeptide(L)'
;MRYLNRPAFMDAADIAKVGLEINTRVNDLVEVGELIKVERETREEEAKDSGKAGTNNKNSILKRLLCGGKKGKSKRQADKLDRQTILQFKQAVFLLENDVKDFQDASDAYQAYNPLLVYVQLVLGVCSLILSLLWVIHIVVYVLPDPAWNPFLNVFVQWIDSCFPLFGVLAVAIFSLYLLAAGIMGCFKMGLRFLFFTLYPMKYGATYMSSFLFNVALVLLCSVPVVQFSVNAFADYARYTNIIQTFGVQIQYLQFFRFFFEAQIFENVLLLMTIWTAGYLILKPVDKPTNTLELRDRLLKNEEE
;
A
#
# COMPACT_ATOMS: atom_id res chain seq x y z
N MET A 1 -8.76 -0.31 12.45
CA MET A 1 -9.63 -1.47 12.77
C MET A 1 -8.77 -2.49 13.49
N ARG A 2 -9.21 -3.00 14.64
CA ARG A 2 -8.36 -3.84 15.51
C ARG A 2 -8.31 -5.31 15.06
N TYR A 3 -9.39 -5.83 14.46
CA TYR A 3 -9.46 -7.22 14.01
C TYR A 3 -9.76 -7.28 12.52
N LEU A 4 -8.90 -7.96 11.74
CA LEU A 4 -9.12 -8.24 10.32
C LEU A 4 -9.76 -9.62 10.10
N ASN A 5 -9.41 -10.57 10.96
CA ASN A 5 -9.96 -11.93 11.03
C ASN A 5 -10.48 -12.20 12.46
N ARG A 6 -11.34 -13.20 12.60
CA ARG A 6 -11.73 -13.71 13.93
C ARG A 6 -10.46 -14.17 14.66
N PRO A 7 -10.11 -13.62 15.83
CA PRO A 7 -8.99 -14.13 16.60
C PRO A 7 -9.24 -15.59 16.97
N ALA A 8 -8.23 -16.44 16.79
CA ALA A 8 -8.33 -17.85 17.17
C ALA A 8 -8.48 -17.94 18.68
N PHE A 9 -9.42 -18.76 19.14
CA PHE A 9 -9.50 -19.09 20.56
C PHE A 9 -8.25 -19.91 20.93
N MET A 10 -7.46 -19.40 21.88
CA MET A 10 -6.34 -20.14 22.46
C MET A 10 -6.67 -20.49 23.91
N ASP A 11 -6.43 -21.75 24.29
CA ASP A 11 -6.46 -22.16 25.69
C ASP A 11 -5.22 -21.63 26.42
N ALA A 12 -5.27 -21.53 27.75
CA ALA A 12 -4.17 -21.02 28.57
C ALA A 12 -2.84 -21.78 28.33
N ALA A 13 -2.92 -23.09 28.08
CA ALA A 13 -1.75 -23.90 27.74
C ALA A 13 -1.15 -23.54 26.37
N ASP A 14 -1.98 -23.17 25.40
CA ASP A 14 -1.53 -22.80 24.06
C ASP A 14 -0.99 -21.36 24.03
N ILE A 15 -1.57 -20.45 24.81
CA ILE A 15 -1.03 -19.10 25.03
C ILE A 15 0.41 -19.19 25.57
N ALA A 16 0.66 -20.08 26.53
CA ALA A 16 1.99 -20.27 27.09
C ALA A 16 3.00 -20.82 26.05
N LYS A 17 2.59 -21.77 25.21
CA LYS A 17 3.44 -22.31 24.13
C LYS A 17 3.78 -21.26 23.08
N VAL A 18 2.77 -20.55 22.57
CA VAL A 18 2.96 -19.51 21.54
C VAL A 18 3.77 -18.35 22.10
N GLY A 19 3.54 -17.97 23.37
CA GLY A 19 4.36 -16.97 24.05
C GLY A 19 5.83 -17.39 24.16
N LEU A 20 6.11 -18.67 24.42
CA LEU A 20 7.48 -19.19 24.44
C LEU A 20 8.10 -19.16 23.04
N GLU A 21 7.37 -19.60 22.01
CA GLU A 21 7.82 -19.56 20.61
C GLU A 21 8.14 -18.13 20.15
N ILE A 22 7.29 -17.16 20.47
CA ILE A 22 7.54 -15.74 20.16
C ILE A 22 8.80 -15.26 20.87
N ASN A 23 8.97 -15.58 22.15
CA ASN A 23 10.19 -15.21 22.90
C ASN A 23 11.45 -15.85 22.30
N THR A 24 11.39 -17.10 21.84
CA THR A 24 12.50 -17.74 21.12
C THR A 24 12.82 -16.99 19.83
N ARG A 25 11.82 -16.68 19.01
CA ARG A 25 12.02 -15.91 17.76
C ARG A 25 12.57 -14.50 18.00
N VAL A 26 12.14 -13.85 19.09
CA VAL A 26 12.69 -12.55 19.52
C VAL A 26 14.18 -12.70 19.83
N ASN A 27 14.56 -13.70 20.62
CA ASN A 27 15.97 -13.94 20.97
C ASN A 27 16.81 -14.23 19.72
N ASP A 28 16.33 -15.09 18.81
CA ASP A 28 17.01 -15.39 17.54
C ASP A 28 17.23 -14.11 16.71
N LEU A 29 16.23 -13.23 16.63
CA LEU A 29 16.35 -11.97 15.89
C LEU A 29 17.27 -10.95 16.57
N VAL A 30 17.33 -10.95 17.90
CA VAL A 30 18.28 -10.12 18.64
C VAL A 30 19.70 -10.58 18.35
N GLU A 31 19.96 -11.89 18.40
CA GLU A 31 21.28 -12.48 18.08
C GLU A 31 21.71 -12.14 16.64
N VAL A 32 20.83 -12.34 15.65
CA VAL A 32 21.09 -11.95 14.25
C VAL A 32 21.37 -10.44 14.13
N GLY A 33 20.63 -9.61 14.88
CA GLY A 33 20.85 -8.16 14.92
C GLY A 33 22.22 -7.78 15.49
N GLU A 34 22.67 -8.46 16.54
CA GLU A 34 24.00 -8.28 17.13
C GLU A 34 25.11 -8.74 16.17
N LEU A 35 24.94 -9.88 15.52
CA LEU A 35 25.88 -10.38 14.50
C LEU A 35 26.05 -9.39 13.35
N ILE A 36 24.95 -8.87 12.81
CA ILE A 36 24.98 -7.84 11.74
C ILE A 36 25.69 -6.56 12.22
N LYS A 37 25.56 -6.20 13.50
CA LYS A 37 26.23 -5.04 14.08
C LYS A 37 27.74 -5.27 14.17
N VAL A 38 28.16 -6.42 14.71
CA VAL A 38 29.57 -6.80 14.84
C VAL A 38 30.25 -6.90 13.47
N GLU A 39 29.58 -7.49 12.46
CA GLU A 39 30.10 -7.59 11.10
C GLU A 39 30.37 -6.20 10.48
N ARG A 40 29.54 -5.21 10.77
CA ARG A 40 29.79 -3.83 10.30
C ARG A 40 30.94 -3.17 11.02
N GLU A 41 31.03 -3.35 12.34
CA GLU A 41 32.12 -2.79 13.14
C GLU A 41 33.47 -3.36 12.69
N THR A 42 33.57 -4.68 12.50
CA THR A 42 34.78 -5.33 11.97
C THR A 42 35.15 -4.87 10.56
N ARG A 43 34.18 -4.73 9.65
CA ARG A 43 34.44 -4.19 8.31
C ARG A 43 34.88 -2.72 8.33
N GLU A 44 34.37 -1.91 9.25
CA GLU A 44 34.82 -0.53 9.43
C GLU A 44 36.26 -0.45 9.96
N GLU A 45 36.65 -1.38 10.85
CA GLU A 45 38.02 -1.51 11.34
C GLU A 45 38.98 -1.96 10.24
N GLU A 46 38.62 -2.99 9.46
CA GLU A 46 39.38 -3.44 8.28
C GLU A 46 39.56 -2.32 7.24
N ALA A 47 38.53 -1.49 7.04
CA ALA A 47 38.59 -0.33 6.15
C ALA A 47 39.51 0.77 6.68
N LYS A 48 39.56 1.00 8.00
CA LYS A 48 40.47 1.96 8.63
C LYS A 48 41.92 1.48 8.59
N ASP A 49 42.16 0.17 8.75
CA ASP A 49 43.50 -0.40 8.78
C ASP A 49 44.12 -0.52 7.38
N SER A 50 43.31 -0.88 6.38
CA SER A 50 43.71 -0.86 4.96
C SER A 50 43.95 0.57 4.41
N GLY A 51 43.26 1.58 4.96
CA GLY A 51 43.49 2.99 4.65
C GLY A 51 44.83 3.54 5.18
N LYS A 52 45.34 3.02 6.31
CA LYS A 52 46.64 3.40 6.87
C LYS A 52 47.84 2.73 6.16
N ALA A 53 47.64 1.53 5.61
CA ALA A 53 48.67 0.82 4.84
C ALA A 53 48.95 1.42 3.45
N GLY A 54 48.14 2.40 2.99
CA GLY A 54 48.22 2.99 1.65
C GLY A 54 49.25 4.11 1.47
N THR A 55 49.88 4.61 2.53
CA THR A 55 50.74 5.81 2.43
C THR A 55 52.23 5.51 2.31
N ASN A 56 52.72 4.33 2.71
CA ASN A 56 54.14 4.02 2.59
C ASN A 56 54.31 2.52 2.36
N ASN A 57 55.02 2.16 1.28
CA ASN A 57 55.81 0.94 1.08
C ASN A 57 55.50 0.22 -0.26
N LYS A 58 56.52 0.16 -1.14
CA LYS A 58 56.54 -0.60 -2.39
C LYS A 58 56.28 -2.10 -2.18
N ASN A 59 56.44 -2.62 -0.95
CA ASN A 59 56.13 -3.99 -0.59
C ASN A 59 54.62 -4.32 -0.56
N SER A 60 53.74 -3.32 -0.56
CA SER A 60 52.27 -3.53 -0.61
C SER A 60 51.82 -4.16 -1.93
N ILE A 61 52.46 -3.81 -3.05
CA ILE A 61 52.18 -4.34 -4.38
C ILE A 61 52.64 -5.81 -4.48
N LEU A 62 53.83 -6.11 -3.95
CA LEU A 62 54.39 -7.47 -3.95
C LEU A 62 53.60 -8.41 -3.02
N LYS A 63 53.13 -7.92 -1.86
CA LYS A 63 52.26 -8.67 -0.94
C LYS A 63 50.90 -8.99 -1.58
N ARG A 64 50.36 -8.10 -2.42
CA ARG A 64 49.11 -8.30 -3.18
C ARG A 64 49.25 -9.33 -4.30
N LEU A 65 50.46 -9.53 -4.82
CA LEU A 65 50.79 -10.51 -5.87
C LEU A 65 51.15 -11.89 -5.29
N LEU A 66 51.80 -11.94 -4.13
CA LEU A 66 52.22 -13.20 -3.48
C LEU A 66 51.08 -13.89 -2.71
N CYS A 67 50.16 -13.12 -2.12
CA CYS A 67 48.96 -13.69 -1.50
C CYS A 67 47.93 -13.98 -2.60
N GLY A 68 47.90 -15.22 -3.09
CA GLY A 68 46.96 -15.74 -4.07
C GLY A 68 45.53 -15.23 -3.85
N GLY A 69 44.97 -14.64 -4.91
CA GLY A 69 43.75 -13.86 -4.86
C GLY A 69 42.51 -14.66 -4.44
N LYS A 70 41.96 -14.34 -3.26
CA LYS A 70 40.51 -14.29 -3.12
C LYS A 70 40.07 -12.98 -3.78
N LYS A 71 39.41 -13.08 -4.94
CA LYS A 71 38.78 -11.93 -5.61
C LYS A 71 37.87 -11.25 -4.58
N GLY A 72 38.34 -10.13 -4.02
CA GLY A 72 37.50 -9.30 -3.17
C GLY A 72 36.25 -8.96 -3.98
N LYS A 73 35.08 -9.43 -3.50
CA LYS A 73 33.78 -9.00 -4.05
C LYS A 73 33.87 -7.49 -4.17
N SER A 74 33.59 -6.94 -5.36
CA SER A 74 33.71 -5.49 -5.59
C SER A 74 33.01 -4.77 -4.45
N LYS A 75 33.56 -3.68 -3.91
CA LYS A 75 32.94 -2.92 -2.79
C LYS A 75 31.44 -2.67 -3.02
N ARG A 76 31.05 -2.46 -4.28
CA ARG A 76 29.64 -2.35 -4.74
C ARG A 76 28.79 -3.61 -4.59
N GLN A 77 29.38 -4.81 -4.69
CA GLN A 77 28.71 -6.09 -4.44
C GLN A 77 28.53 -6.34 -2.95
N ALA A 78 29.52 -5.98 -2.11
CA ALA A 78 29.39 -6.05 -0.65
C ALA A 78 28.28 -5.09 -0.16
N ASP A 79 28.27 -3.84 -0.62
CA ASP A 79 27.22 -2.86 -0.28
C ASP A 79 25.81 -3.32 -0.71
N LYS A 80 25.70 -4.05 -1.83
CA LYS A 80 24.42 -4.61 -2.29
C LYS A 80 23.95 -5.74 -1.39
N LEU A 81 24.87 -6.62 -0.98
CA LEU A 81 24.58 -7.76 -0.13
C LEU A 81 24.18 -7.29 1.27
N ASP A 82 24.88 -6.29 1.83
CA ASP A 82 24.53 -5.69 3.12
C ASP A 82 23.13 -5.05 3.10
N ARG A 83 22.81 -4.31 2.03
CA ARG A 83 21.46 -3.77 1.85
C ARG A 83 20.42 -4.88 1.79
N GLN A 84 20.72 -5.99 1.12
CA GLN A 84 19.82 -7.14 1.05
C GLN A 84 19.63 -7.80 2.42
N THR A 85 20.70 -8.02 3.19
CA THR A 85 20.65 -8.56 4.55
C THR A 85 19.84 -7.66 5.48
N ILE A 86 20.01 -6.33 5.40
CA ILE A 86 19.22 -5.36 6.18
C ILE A 86 17.74 -5.42 5.81
N LEU A 87 17.42 -5.51 4.52
CA LEU A 87 16.03 -5.58 4.07
C LEU A 87 15.36 -6.87 4.55
N GLN A 88 16.09 -7.97 4.47
CA GLN A 88 15.67 -9.28 4.99
C GLN A 88 15.44 -9.26 6.50
N PHE A 89 16.36 -8.67 7.26
CA PHE A 89 16.21 -8.48 8.70
C PHE A 89 14.97 -7.63 9.04
N LYS A 90 14.78 -6.49 8.34
CA LYS A 90 13.58 -5.65 8.51
C LYS A 90 12.30 -6.41 8.20
N GLN A 91 12.31 -7.28 7.20
CA GLN A 91 11.16 -8.10 6.85
C GLN A 91 10.86 -9.14 7.94
N ALA A 92 11.88 -9.79 8.51
CA ALA A 92 11.71 -10.75 9.59
C ALA A 92 11.17 -10.08 10.87
N VAL A 93 11.71 -8.91 11.24
CA VAL A 93 11.20 -8.09 12.36
C VAL A 93 9.75 -7.69 12.11
N PHE A 94 9.41 -7.25 10.89
CA PHE A 94 8.04 -6.88 10.54
C PHE A 94 7.05 -8.04 10.68
N LEU A 95 7.46 -9.26 10.32
CA LEU A 95 6.63 -10.45 10.47
C LEU A 95 6.44 -10.81 11.93
N LEU A 96 7.51 -10.78 12.73
CA LEU A 96 7.43 -10.99 14.18
C LEU A 96 6.52 -9.94 14.85
N GLU A 97 6.63 -8.67 14.47
CA GLU A 97 5.74 -7.61 14.96
C GLU A 97 4.27 -7.85 14.61
N ASN A 98 3.96 -8.56 13.52
CA ASN A 98 2.59 -8.94 13.20
C ASN A 98 2.17 -10.16 14.01
N ASP A 99 3.03 -11.18 14.15
CA ASP A 99 2.78 -12.36 14.98
C ASP A 99 2.48 -11.97 16.44
N VAL A 100 3.22 -11.00 16.99
CA VAL A 100 2.99 -10.46 18.34
C VAL A 100 1.63 -9.76 18.44
N LYS A 101 1.22 -9.01 17.41
CA LYS A 101 -0.10 -8.35 17.39
C LYS A 101 -1.22 -9.38 17.33
N ASP A 102 -1.09 -10.38 16.46
CA ASP A 102 -2.05 -11.47 16.33
C ASP A 102 -2.18 -12.27 17.64
N PHE A 103 -1.06 -12.49 18.34
CA PHE A 103 -1.06 -13.10 19.67
C PHE A 103 -1.74 -12.24 20.73
N GLN A 104 -1.48 -10.93 20.76
CA GLN A 104 -2.16 -9.99 21.67
C GLN A 104 -3.68 -9.94 21.41
N ASP A 105 -4.09 -10.00 20.14
CA ASP A 105 -5.50 -10.00 19.76
C ASP A 105 -6.20 -11.34 20.11
N ALA A 106 -5.47 -12.45 20.09
CA ALA A 106 -5.97 -13.78 20.47
C ALA A 106 -6.03 -14.01 21.99
N SER A 107 -5.14 -13.40 22.77
CA SER A 107 -5.05 -13.59 24.23
C SER A 107 -5.91 -12.56 25.00
N ASP A 108 -5.45 -11.31 25.06
CA ASP A 108 -6.05 -10.26 25.89
C ASP A 108 -7.30 -9.66 25.24
N ALA A 109 -7.27 -9.50 23.91
CA ALA A 109 -8.30 -8.75 23.19
C ALA A 109 -9.46 -9.63 22.69
N TYR A 110 -9.43 -10.94 22.93
CA TYR A 110 -10.48 -11.87 22.48
C TYR A 110 -11.84 -11.54 23.11
N GLN A 111 -11.86 -11.16 24.39
CA GLN A 111 -13.11 -10.84 25.11
C GLN A 111 -13.82 -9.60 24.57
N ALA A 112 -13.09 -8.68 23.93
CA ALA A 112 -13.64 -7.47 23.32
C ALA A 112 -14.11 -7.66 21.86
N TYR A 113 -14.07 -8.90 21.35
CA TYR A 113 -14.41 -9.20 19.96
C TYR A 113 -15.93 -9.22 19.74
N ASN A 114 -16.42 -8.28 18.93
CA ASN A 114 -17.82 -8.19 18.54
C ASN A 114 -18.06 -8.90 17.18
N PRO A 115 -18.73 -10.08 17.15
CA PRO A 115 -18.94 -10.82 15.90
C PRO A 115 -19.86 -10.09 14.91
N LEU A 116 -20.71 -9.17 15.39
CA LEU A 116 -21.61 -8.37 14.56
C LEU A 116 -20.86 -7.49 13.56
N LEU A 117 -19.65 -7.03 13.90
CA LEU A 117 -18.87 -6.16 13.00
C LEU A 117 -18.51 -6.87 11.69
N VAL A 118 -18.26 -8.19 11.73
CA VAL A 118 -17.92 -8.97 10.52
C VAL A 118 -19.12 -9.09 9.58
N TYR A 119 -20.32 -9.31 10.12
CA TYR A 119 -21.54 -9.36 9.29
C TYR A 119 -21.85 -8.01 8.64
N VAL A 120 -21.69 -6.91 9.39
CA VAL A 120 -21.86 -5.55 8.85
C VAL A 120 -20.85 -5.29 7.73
N GLN A 121 -19.60 -5.71 7.89
CA GLN A 121 -18.58 -5.60 6.84
C GLN A 121 -18.91 -6.43 5.60
N LEU A 122 -19.46 -7.64 5.77
CA LEU A 122 -19.85 -8.48 4.64
C LEU A 122 -20.97 -7.81 3.84
N VAL A 123 -22.00 -7.29 4.51
CA VAL A 123 -23.08 -6.55 3.85
C VAL A 123 -22.54 -5.30 3.15
N LEU A 124 -21.67 -4.53 3.82
CA LEU A 124 -21.03 -3.36 3.24
C LEU A 124 -20.17 -3.72 2.02
N GLY A 125 -19.48 -4.86 2.07
CA GLY A 125 -18.71 -5.41 0.96
C GLY A 125 -19.59 -5.74 -0.25
N VAL A 126 -20.71 -6.43 -0.05
CA VAL A 126 -21.68 -6.74 -1.12
C VAL A 126 -22.26 -5.46 -1.71
N CYS A 127 -22.67 -4.49 -0.87
CA CYS A 127 -23.15 -3.19 -1.34
C CYS A 127 -22.07 -2.43 -2.14
N SER A 128 -20.82 -2.44 -1.68
CA SER A 128 -19.70 -1.79 -2.38
C SER A 128 -19.42 -2.42 -3.75
N LEU A 129 -19.57 -3.75 -3.86
CA LEU A 129 -19.41 -4.47 -5.13
C LEU A 129 -20.50 -4.04 -6.14
N ILE A 130 -21.75 -3.95 -5.70
CA ILE A 130 -22.86 -3.49 -6.54
C ILE A 130 -22.62 -2.05 -7.02
N LEU A 131 -22.22 -1.14 -6.13
CA LEU A 131 -21.90 0.24 -6.48
C LEU A 131 -20.74 0.33 -7.48
N SER A 132 -19.71 -0.50 -7.30
CA SER A 132 -18.59 -0.58 -8.24
C SER A 132 -19.04 -1.00 -9.63
N LEU A 133 -19.90 -2.01 -9.73
CA LEU A 133 -20.43 -2.48 -11.01
C LEU A 133 -21.26 -1.40 -11.70
N LEU A 134 -22.15 -0.73 -10.95
CA LEU A 134 -22.95 0.37 -11.48
C LEU A 134 -22.09 1.51 -12.03
N TRP A 135 -21.00 1.85 -11.33
CA TRP A 135 -20.04 2.86 -11.80
C TRP A 135 -19.35 2.45 -13.10
N VAL A 136 -18.86 1.21 -13.19
CA VAL A 136 -18.20 0.71 -14.40
C VAL A 136 -19.16 0.73 -15.59
N ILE A 137 -20.40 0.26 -15.40
CA ILE A 137 -21.44 0.30 -16.44
C ILE A 137 -21.72 1.75 -16.85
N HIS A 138 -21.88 2.66 -15.90
CA HIS A 138 -22.15 4.07 -16.18
C HIS A 138 -21.00 4.74 -16.95
N ILE A 139 -19.75 4.46 -16.60
CA ILE A 139 -18.59 4.98 -17.33
C ILE A 139 -18.61 4.50 -18.79
N VAL A 140 -18.82 3.20 -19.00
CA VAL A 140 -18.79 2.58 -20.34
C VAL A 140 -19.94 3.05 -21.22
N VAL A 141 -21.14 3.24 -20.65
CA VAL A 141 -22.36 3.54 -21.42
C VAL A 141 -22.58 5.05 -21.62
N TYR A 142 -22.21 5.86 -20.63
CA TYR A 142 -22.52 7.29 -20.61
C TYR A 142 -21.31 8.20 -20.78
N VAL A 143 -20.17 7.89 -20.13
CA VAL A 143 -19.03 8.82 -20.07
C VAL A 143 -18.07 8.67 -21.26
N LEU A 144 -17.85 7.43 -21.72
CA LEU A 144 -16.82 7.13 -22.74
C LEU A 144 -17.26 7.37 -24.20
N PRO A 145 -18.51 7.06 -24.62
CA PRO A 145 -18.94 7.30 -26.00
C PRO A 145 -19.50 8.72 -26.21
N ASP A 146 -18.97 9.44 -27.20
CA ASP A 146 -19.55 10.68 -27.74
C ASP A 146 -20.19 10.39 -29.12
N PRO A 147 -21.52 10.41 -29.29
CA PRO A 147 -22.59 10.68 -28.31
C PRO A 147 -22.90 9.50 -27.37
N ALA A 148 -23.37 9.81 -26.16
CA ALA A 148 -23.69 8.81 -25.13
C ALA A 148 -24.77 7.83 -25.60
N TRP A 149 -24.59 6.54 -25.30
CA TRP A 149 -25.53 5.50 -25.74
C TRP A 149 -26.83 5.51 -24.91
N ASN A 150 -26.72 5.71 -23.60
CA ASN A 150 -27.87 5.82 -22.71
C ASN A 150 -27.50 6.57 -21.41
N PRO A 151 -28.28 7.58 -20.96
CA PRO A 151 -28.11 8.27 -19.68
C PRO A 151 -28.54 7.42 -18.46
N PHE A 152 -28.07 6.18 -18.37
CA PHE A 152 -28.50 5.12 -17.42
C PHE A 152 -28.69 5.61 -15.98
N LEU A 153 -27.60 5.97 -15.29
CA LEU A 153 -27.67 6.37 -13.88
C LEU A 153 -28.35 7.73 -13.71
N ASN A 154 -28.24 8.62 -14.70
CA ASN A 154 -28.90 9.93 -14.68
C ASN A 154 -30.43 9.80 -14.66
N VAL A 155 -31.00 8.92 -15.51
CA VAL A 155 -32.44 8.65 -15.53
C VAL A 155 -32.90 8.01 -14.22
N PHE A 156 -32.10 7.09 -13.66
CA PHE A 156 -32.40 6.48 -12.37
C PHE A 156 -32.46 7.52 -11.23
N VAL A 157 -31.49 8.44 -11.16
CA VAL A 157 -31.50 9.50 -10.15
C VAL A 157 -32.67 10.46 -10.36
N GLN A 158 -32.97 10.85 -11.60
CA GLN A 158 -34.14 11.70 -11.91
C GLN A 158 -35.47 11.03 -11.52
N TRP A 159 -35.58 9.71 -11.66
CA TRP A 159 -36.75 8.95 -11.22
C TRP A 159 -36.90 8.95 -9.70
N ILE A 160 -35.79 8.77 -8.96
CA ILE A 160 -35.79 8.88 -7.49
C ILE A 160 -36.17 10.31 -7.03
N ASP A 161 -35.63 11.32 -7.71
CA ASP A 161 -35.88 12.73 -7.45
C ASP A 161 -37.38 13.08 -7.58
N SER A 162 -38.07 12.44 -8.52
CA SER A 162 -39.51 12.62 -8.76
C SER A 162 -40.38 12.15 -7.57
N CYS A 163 -39.88 11.25 -6.72
CA CYS A 163 -40.57 10.85 -5.50
C CYS A 163 -40.31 11.83 -4.36
N PHE A 164 -39.04 12.18 -4.13
CA PHE A 164 -38.63 13.18 -3.17
C PHE A 164 -37.24 13.74 -3.53
N PRO A 165 -37.09 15.05 -3.78
CA PRO A 165 -35.85 15.62 -4.30
C PRO A 165 -34.60 15.37 -3.45
N LEU A 166 -34.76 15.21 -2.12
CA LEU A 166 -33.63 14.90 -1.24
C LEU A 166 -32.99 13.55 -1.59
N PHE A 167 -33.77 12.57 -2.05
CA PHE A 167 -33.25 11.25 -2.37
C PHE A 167 -32.41 11.25 -3.65
N GLY A 168 -32.71 12.10 -4.63
CA GLY A 168 -31.89 12.26 -5.83
C GLY A 168 -30.49 12.78 -5.47
N VAL A 169 -30.44 13.86 -4.69
CA VAL A 169 -29.17 14.45 -4.23
C VAL A 169 -28.40 13.48 -3.35
N LEU A 170 -29.09 12.76 -2.45
CA LEU A 170 -28.47 11.76 -1.57
C LEU A 170 -27.90 10.57 -2.35
N ALA A 171 -28.57 10.13 -3.42
CA ALA A 171 -28.06 9.07 -4.28
C ALA A 171 -26.75 9.49 -4.96
N VAL A 172 -26.69 10.70 -5.55
CA VAL A 172 -25.46 11.24 -6.16
C VAL A 172 -24.36 11.41 -5.11
N ALA A 173 -24.71 11.82 -3.88
CA ALA A 173 -23.76 11.90 -2.77
C ALA A 173 -23.18 10.53 -2.40
N ILE A 174 -24.00 9.47 -2.33
CA ILE A 174 -23.53 8.10 -2.06
C ILE A 174 -22.57 7.64 -3.16
N PHE A 175 -22.91 7.84 -4.44
CA PHE A 175 -22.05 7.41 -5.56
C PHE A 175 -20.71 8.16 -5.60
N SER A 176 -20.71 9.47 -5.35
CA SER A 176 -19.48 10.29 -5.34
C SER A 176 -18.62 10.02 -4.10
N LEU A 177 -19.22 9.89 -2.90
CA LEU A 177 -18.50 9.51 -1.70
C LEU A 177 -17.93 8.09 -1.79
N TYR A 178 -18.60 7.18 -2.48
CA TYR A 178 -18.07 5.84 -2.74
C TYR A 178 -16.77 5.89 -3.56
N LEU A 179 -16.73 6.68 -4.65
CA LEU A 179 -15.49 6.84 -5.43
C LEU A 179 -14.37 7.49 -4.60
N LEU A 180 -14.71 8.50 -3.79
CA LEU A 180 -13.74 9.12 -2.90
C LEU A 180 -13.21 8.12 -1.87
N ALA A 181 -14.07 7.31 -1.27
CA ALA A 181 -13.69 6.26 -0.33
C ALA A 181 -12.81 5.19 -0.99
N ALA A 182 -13.10 4.80 -2.23
CA ALA A 182 -12.25 3.90 -3.01
C ALA A 182 -10.86 4.51 -3.27
N GLY A 183 -10.80 5.80 -3.61
CA GLY A 183 -9.55 6.56 -3.75
C GLY A 183 -8.74 6.60 -2.45
N ILE A 184 -9.39 6.88 -1.32
CA ILE A 184 -8.75 6.88 0.02
C ILE A 184 -8.17 5.50 0.36
N MET A 185 -8.95 4.43 0.17
CA MET A 185 -8.49 3.07 0.39
C MET A 185 -7.32 2.71 -0.54
N GLY A 186 -7.34 3.21 -1.78
CA GLY A 186 -6.23 3.12 -2.72
C GLY A 186 -4.96 3.79 -2.18
N CYS A 187 -5.06 5.03 -1.72
CA CYS A 187 -3.94 5.76 -1.11
C CYS A 187 -3.37 5.04 0.12
N PHE A 188 -4.21 4.43 0.94
CA PHE A 188 -3.76 3.72 2.15
C PHE A 188 -3.11 2.37 1.85
N LYS A 189 -3.55 1.68 0.78
CA LYS A 189 -3.03 0.36 0.39
C LYS A 189 -1.79 0.46 -0.51
N MET A 190 -1.70 1.49 -1.34
CA MET A 190 -0.65 1.64 -2.35
C MET A 190 0.64 2.21 -1.77
N GLY A 191 1.40 1.45 -1.00
CA GLY A 191 2.76 1.81 -0.58
C GLY A 191 3.77 1.67 -1.72
N LEU A 192 3.75 2.56 -2.72
CA LEU A 192 4.74 2.53 -3.81
C LEU A 192 5.87 3.54 -3.61
N ARG A 193 7.07 3.14 -4.03
CA ARG A 193 8.23 4.03 -4.18
C ARG A 193 8.10 4.76 -5.52
N PHE A 194 7.36 5.86 -5.56
CA PHE A 194 7.17 6.64 -6.78
C PHE A 194 8.32 7.62 -6.96
N LEU A 195 9.19 7.35 -7.95
CA LEU A 195 10.32 8.14 -8.49
C LEU A 195 11.29 8.81 -7.49
N PHE A 196 10.82 9.67 -6.59
CA PHE A 196 11.62 10.43 -5.61
C PHE A 196 11.16 10.31 -4.15
N PHE A 197 9.97 9.75 -3.88
CA PHE A 197 9.43 9.61 -2.53
C PHE A 197 9.03 8.16 -2.23
N THR A 198 9.26 7.73 -1.00
CA THR A 198 8.81 6.42 -0.51
C THR A 198 7.48 6.62 0.21
N LEU A 199 6.37 6.18 -0.40
CA LEU A 199 5.08 6.18 0.30
C LEU A 199 5.07 5.02 1.29
N TYR A 200 4.88 5.33 2.57
CA TYR A 200 4.63 4.32 3.59
C TYR A 200 3.13 4.04 3.67
N PRO A 201 2.71 2.76 3.67
CA PRO A 201 1.30 2.40 3.88
C PRO A 201 0.87 2.82 5.29
N MET A 202 -0.36 3.32 5.40
CA MET A 202 -0.90 3.77 6.68
C MET A 202 -1.30 2.57 7.56
N LYS A 203 -0.72 2.51 8.76
CA LYS A 203 -1.12 1.60 9.84
C LYS A 203 -1.79 2.38 10.96
N TYR A 204 -2.93 1.88 11.45
CA TYR A 204 -3.62 2.48 12.60
C TYR A 204 -2.70 2.47 13.84
N GLY A 205 -2.49 3.64 14.46
CA GLY A 205 -1.68 3.79 15.69
C GLY A 205 -0.15 3.66 15.54
N ALA A 206 0.35 3.28 14.36
CA ALA A 206 1.78 3.06 14.12
C ALA A 206 2.36 3.91 12.97
N THR A 207 1.57 4.83 12.40
CA THR A 207 2.02 5.71 11.30
C THR A 207 2.66 6.97 11.84
N TYR A 208 3.87 7.30 11.36
CA TYR A 208 4.51 8.57 11.67
C TYR A 208 3.66 9.76 11.19
N MET A 209 3.58 10.83 12.00
CA MET A 209 2.81 12.04 11.68
C MET A 209 3.19 12.67 10.33
N SER A 210 4.47 12.63 9.96
CA SER A 210 4.95 13.09 8.66
C SER A 210 4.38 12.26 7.48
N SER A 211 4.35 10.94 7.61
CA SER A 211 3.74 10.05 6.60
C SER A 211 2.22 10.18 6.55
N PHE A 212 1.58 10.46 7.69
CA PHE A 212 0.15 10.76 7.75
C PHE A 212 -0.20 12.02 6.95
N LEU A 213 0.50 13.14 7.20
CA LEU A 213 0.27 14.40 6.49
C LEU A 213 0.47 14.27 4.98
N PHE A 214 1.47 13.51 4.54
CA PHE A 214 1.70 13.26 3.12
C PHE A 214 0.54 12.47 2.47
N ASN A 215 0.07 11.40 3.12
CA ASN A 215 -1.08 10.63 2.63
C ASN A 215 -2.36 11.48 2.60
N VAL A 216 -2.58 12.35 3.59
CA VAL A 216 -3.71 13.29 3.59
C VAL A 216 -3.62 14.27 2.43
N ALA A 217 -2.43 14.79 2.12
CA ALA A 217 -2.23 15.66 0.96
C ALA A 217 -2.56 14.94 -0.37
N LEU A 218 -2.21 13.66 -0.50
CA LEU A 218 -2.59 12.85 -1.66
C LEU A 218 -4.10 12.63 -1.77
N VAL A 219 -4.78 12.38 -0.65
CA VAL A 219 -6.25 12.27 -0.62
C VAL A 219 -6.91 13.58 -1.04
N LEU A 220 -6.41 14.73 -0.55
CA LEU A 220 -6.90 16.04 -0.93
C LEU A 220 -6.68 16.31 -2.43
N LEU A 221 -5.51 15.93 -2.96
CA LEU A 221 -5.21 16.02 -4.39
C LEU A 221 -6.15 15.14 -5.24
N CYS A 222 -6.52 13.96 -4.75
CA CYS A 222 -7.44 13.03 -5.42
C CYS A 222 -8.90 13.51 -5.38
N SER A 223 -9.29 14.31 -4.39
CA SER A 223 -10.68 14.76 -4.27
C SER A 223 -11.15 15.62 -5.44
N VAL A 224 -10.28 16.46 -6.00
CA VAL A 224 -10.59 17.34 -7.15
C VAL A 224 -11.00 16.57 -8.40
N PRO A 225 -10.19 15.63 -8.94
CA PRO A 225 -10.58 14.85 -10.11
C PRO A 225 -11.81 13.97 -9.86
N VAL A 226 -12.01 13.47 -8.63
CA VAL A 226 -13.22 12.68 -8.29
C VAL A 226 -14.48 13.54 -8.39
N VAL A 227 -14.46 14.78 -7.91
CA VAL A 227 -15.60 15.70 -8.02
C VAL A 227 -15.82 16.10 -9.47
N GLN A 228 -14.77 16.46 -10.20
CA GLN A 228 -14.88 16.80 -11.63
C GLN A 228 -15.53 15.66 -12.43
N PHE A 229 -15.03 14.44 -12.23
CA PHE A 229 -15.57 13.26 -12.87
C PHE A 229 -17.03 13.01 -12.50
N SER A 230 -17.39 13.17 -11.22
CA SER A 230 -18.78 13.00 -10.77
C SER A 230 -19.72 14.02 -11.42
N VAL A 231 -19.29 15.29 -11.56
CA VAL A 231 -20.08 16.33 -12.22
C VAL A 231 -20.27 16.03 -13.71
N ASN A 232 -19.24 15.54 -14.39
CA ASN A 232 -19.32 15.14 -15.80
C ASN A 232 -20.23 13.90 -15.97
N ALA A 233 -20.05 12.89 -15.13
CA ALA A 233 -20.84 11.66 -15.17
C ALA A 233 -22.33 11.87 -14.86
N PHE A 234 -22.68 12.88 -14.06
CA PHE A 234 -24.07 13.25 -13.76
C PHE A 234 -24.51 14.56 -14.42
N ALA A 235 -23.95 14.91 -15.58
CA ALA A 235 -24.21 16.20 -16.23
C ALA A 235 -25.70 16.43 -16.55
N ASP A 236 -26.45 15.39 -16.93
CA ASP A 236 -27.88 15.50 -17.22
C ASP A 236 -28.73 15.72 -15.97
N TYR A 237 -28.38 15.09 -14.85
CA TYR A 237 -29.06 15.32 -13.57
C TYR A 237 -28.68 16.67 -12.95
N ALA A 238 -27.39 17.02 -12.96
CA ALA A 238 -26.87 18.26 -12.40
C ALA A 238 -27.09 19.49 -13.32
N ARG A 239 -27.90 19.34 -14.38
CA ARG A 239 -28.17 20.42 -15.32
C ARG A 239 -28.79 21.63 -14.60
N TYR A 240 -28.32 22.82 -14.95
CA TYR A 240 -28.73 24.10 -14.32
C TYR A 240 -28.37 24.29 -12.85
N THR A 241 -27.50 23.45 -12.29
CA THR A 241 -26.98 23.68 -10.94
C THR A 241 -25.70 24.54 -10.98
N ASN A 242 -25.34 25.13 -9.84
CA ASN A 242 -24.09 25.90 -9.75
C ASN A 242 -22.85 25.00 -9.89
N ILE A 243 -22.94 23.70 -9.57
CA ILE A 243 -21.77 22.81 -9.60
C ILE A 243 -21.29 22.55 -11.04
N ILE A 244 -22.21 22.41 -12.01
CA ILE A 244 -21.85 22.26 -13.43
C ILE A 244 -21.23 23.55 -14.00
N GLN A 245 -21.66 24.72 -13.53
CA GLN A 245 -21.05 26.00 -13.91
C GLN A 245 -19.61 26.13 -13.38
N THR A 246 -19.37 25.73 -12.13
CA THR A 246 -18.02 25.79 -11.55
C THR A 246 -17.09 24.72 -12.13
N PHE A 247 -17.49 23.45 -12.13
CA PHE A 247 -16.61 22.35 -12.54
C PHE A 247 -16.60 22.12 -14.05
N GLY A 248 -17.75 22.24 -14.73
CA GLY A 248 -17.88 22.03 -16.18
C GLY A 248 -17.51 23.23 -17.06
N VAL A 249 -17.29 24.41 -16.47
CA VAL A 249 -16.85 25.61 -17.22
C VAL A 249 -15.61 26.20 -16.59
N GLN A 250 -15.72 26.76 -15.37
CA GLN A 250 -14.61 27.54 -14.80
C GLN A 250 -13.33 26.71 -14.61
N ILE A 251 -13.45 25.51 -14.04
CA ILE A 251 -12.30 24.63 -13.80
C ILE A 251 -11.80 23.98 -15.10
N GLN A 252 -12.71 23.59 -15.99
CA GLN A 252 -12.35 22.97 -17.26
C GLN A 252 -11.55 23.91 -18.18
N TYR A 253 -11.83 25.21 -18.14
CA TYR A 253 -11.15 26.22 -18.98
C TYR A 253 -9.92 26.88 -18.33
N LEU A 254 -9.43 26.40 -17.18
CA LEU A 254 -8.18 26.90 -16.61
C LEU A 254 -6.99 26.57 -17.53
N GLN A 255 -6.14 27.55 -17.85
CA GLN A 255 -5.09 27.44 -18.87
C GLN A 255 -4.19 26.21 -18.74
N PHE A 256 -3.84 25.80 -17.52
CA PHE A 256 -3.01 24.62 -17.27
C PHE A 256 -3.77 23.30 -17.36
N PHE A 257 -5.00 23.25 -16.84
CA PHE A 257 -5.77 22.01 -16.73
C PHE A 257 -6.64 21.68 -17.94
N ARG A 258 -6.87 22.65 -18.84
CA ARG A 258 -7.67 22.50 -20.05
C ARG A 258 -7.29 21.27 -20.87
N PHE A 259 -5.99 21.06 -21.10
CA PHE A 259 -5.50 19.91 -21.87
C PHE A 259 -5.89 18.57 -21.24
N PHE A 260 -5.80 18.45 -19.91
CA PHE A 260 -6.11 17.19 -19.21
C PHE A 260 -7.60 16.86 -19.24
N PHE A 261 -8.46 17.88 -19.20
CA PHE A 261 -9.91 17.72 -19.20
C PHE A 261 -10.49 17.56 -20.61
N GLU A 262 -9.98 18.26 -21.63
CA GLU A 262 -10.42 18.07 -23.02
C GLU A 262 -10.11 16.66 -23.55
N ALA A 263 -8.98 16.07 -23.13
CA ALA A 263 -8.58 14.73 -23.54
C ALA A 263 -9.15 13.60 -22.65
N GLN A 264 -10.05 13.93 -21.70
CA GLN A 264 -10.65 12.97 -20.74
C GLN A 264 -9.61 12.01 -20.12
N ILE A 265 -8.44 12.54 -19.80
CA ILE A 265 -7.28 11.72 -19.40
C ILE A 265 -7.58 11.06 -18.06
N PHE A 266 -8.27 11.76 -17.16
CA PHE A 266 -8.57 11.24 -15.83
C PHE A 266 -9.53 10.05 -15.87
N GLU A 267 -10.56 10.12 -16.71
CA GLU A 267 -11.55 9.06 -16.92
C GLU A 267 -10.90 7.82 -17.53
N ASN A 268 -10.10 8.03 -18.58
CA ASN A 268 -9.39 6.96 -19.27
C ASN A 268 -8.35 6.29 -18.37
N VAL A 269 -7.60 7.05 -17.58
CA VAL A 269 -6.62 6.50 -16.62
C VAL A 269 -7.32 5.74 -15.49
N LEU A 270 -8.44 6.25 -14.95
CA LEU A 270 -9.21 5.57 -13.92
C LEU A 270 -9.75 4.23 -14.43
N LEU A 271 -10.32 4.20 -15.64
CA LEU A 271 -10.83 2.97 -16.24
C LEU A 271 -9.71 1.98 -16.55
N LEU A 272 -8.59 2.44 -17.13
CA LEU A 272 -7.41 1.61 -17.40
C LEU A 272 -6.88 0.97 -16.11
N MET A 273 -6.70 1.76 -15.05
CA MET A 273 -6.23 1.26 -13.75
C MET A 273 -7.23 0.29 -13.11
N THR A 274 -8.53 0.53 -13.27
CA THR A 274 -9.57 -0.37 -12.76
C THR A 274 -9.54 -1.72 -13.49
N ILE A 275 -9.45 -1.73 -14.82
CA ILE A 275 -9.34 -2.97 -15.61
C ILE A 275 -8.02 -3.69 -15.32
N TRP A 276 -6.92 -2.95 -15.25
CA TRP A 276 -5.60 -3.51 -14.94
C TRP A 276 -5.58 -4.18 -13.56
N THR A 277 -6.09 -3.50 -12.53
CA THR A 277 -6.13 -4.04 -11.16
C THR A 277 -7.11 -5.20 -11.04
N ALA A 278 -8.28 -5.13 -11.69
CA ALA A 278 -9.21 -6.25 -11.75
C ALA A 278 -8.58 -7.48 -12.44
N GLY A 279 -7.90 -7.29 -13.58
CA GLY A 279 -7.16 -8.34 -14.25
C GLY A 279 -6.06 -8.94 -13.40
N TYR A 280 -5.26 -8.11 -12.72
CA TYR A 280 -4.22 -8.56 -11.79
C TYR A 280 -4.80 -9.39 -10.64
N LEU A 281 -5.91 -8.95 -10.03
CA LEU A 281 -6.55 -9.65 -8.92
C LEU A 281 -7.19 -10.98 -9.33
N ILE A 282 -7.70 -11.08 -10.57
CA ILE A 282 -8.20 -12.35 -11.13
C ILE A 282 -7.04 -13.33 -11.37
N LEU A 283 -5.90 -12.84 -11.87
CA LEU A 283 -4.73 -13.66 -12.18
C LEU A 283 -3.94 -14.09 -10.93
N LYS A 284 -3.93 -13.27 -9.87
CA LYS A 284 -3.14 -13.53 -8.66
C LYS A 284 -3.91 -13.14 -7.39
N PRO A 285 -4.86 -13.99 -6.94
CA PRO A 285 -5.74 -13.67 -5.82
C PRO A 285 -5.06 -13.69 -4.45
N VAL A 286 -3.87 -14.30 -4.31
CA VAL A 286 -3.19 -14.44 -3.02
C VAL A 286 -1.70 -14.15 -3.16
N ASP A 287 -1.24 -13.10 -2.49
CA ASP A 287 0.18 -12.86 -2.27
C ASP A 287 0.69 -13.81 -1.18
N LYS A 288 1.59 -14.73 -1.55
CA LYS A 288 2.23 -15.64 -0.61
C LYS A 288 3.21 -14.84 0.26
N PRO A 289 3.13 -14.91 1.60
CA PRO A 289 4.13 -14.30 2.46
C PRO A 289 5.49 -14.97 2.19
N THR A 290 6.56 -14.18 2.16
CA THR A 290 7.93 -14.70 2.05
C THR A 290 8.24 -15.53 3.30
N ASN A 291 8.60 -16.81 3.12
CA ASN A 291 8.97 -17.72 4.20
C ASN A 291 10.19 -17.19 4.98
N THR A 292 10.02 -16.94 6.28
CA THR A 292 11.10 -16.52 7.20
C THR A 292 12.17 -17.59 7.38
N LEU A 293 11.78 -18.86 7.33
CA LEU A 293 12.68 -20.02 7.46
C LEU A 293 13.68 -20.09 6.30
N GLU A 294 13.25 -19.80 5.07
CA GLU A 294 14.15 -19.75 3.91
C GLU A 294 15.17 -18.61 3.98
N LEU A 295 14.86 -17.54 4.72
CA LEU A 295 15.79 -16.44 4.98
C LEU A 295 16.89 -16.89 5.95
N ARG A 296 16.50 -17.55 7.05
CA ARG A 296 17.42 -18.07 8.09
C ARG A 296 18.41 -19.05 7.49
N ASP A 297 17.93 -20.03 6.74
CA ASP A 297 18.78 -21.08 6.16
C ASP A 297 19.79 -20.51 5.15
N ARG A 298 19.44 -19.44 4.43
CA ARG A 298 20.36 -18.74 3.53
C ARG A 298 21.43 -17.94 4.26
N LEU A 299 21.13 -17.39 5.43
CA LEU A 299 22.11 -16.65 6.22
C LEU A 299 23.11 -17.59 6.88
N LEU A 300 22.64 -18.68 7.49
CA LEU A 300 23.50 -19.72 8.08
C LEU A 300 24.43 -20.35 7.04
N LYS A 301 23.92 -20.62 5.83
CA LYS A 301 24.76 -21.16 4.75
C LYS A 301 25.87 -20.20 4.27
N ASN A 302 25.67 -18.88 4.38
CA ASN A 302 26.70 -17.90 4.03
C ASN A 302 27.79 -17.77 5.11
N GLU A 303 27.54 -18.21 6.35
CA GLU A 303 28.57 -18.26 7.41
C GLU A 303 29.46 -19.50 7.32
N GLU A 304 28.96 -20.58 6.71
CA GLU A 304 29.71 -21.82 6.50
C GLU A 304 30.67 -21.77 5.27
N GLU A 305 30.56 -20.76 4.39
CA GLU A 305 31.36 -20.58 3.16
C GLU A 305 32.47 -19.51 3.29
#